data_AF-A0A7N2LPM5-F1
#
_entry.id   AF-A0A7N2LPM5-F1
#
_cell.length_a   1.000
_cell.length_b   1.000
_cell.length_c   1.000
_cell.angle_alpha   90.00
_cell.angle_beta   90.00
_cell.angle_gamma   90.00
#
_symmetry.space_group_name_H-M   'P 1'
#
loop_
_entity.id
_entity.type
_entity.pdbx_description
1 polymer ?
#
loop_
_entity_poly.entity_id
_entity_poly.type
_entity_poly.pdbx_seq_one_letter_code
_entity_poly.pdbx_strand_id
1 'polypeptide(L)'
;MDCDSAGKGSYVWKSMIQARHVIELGIVWRVGNGQSIYIKEDRWLPQLAGSRIVSPPAILPPNSKVCDLVDHESLSWNKDLIEQEFLPHKAKFIQGLPLSVQEIPDKEVWLSSPYGEYTTRTAYKLMEKAQRNNLPSRSSNVANNKLWKGLWSLQVPYKVKHFL
;
A
#
# COMPACT_ATOMS: atom_id res chain seq x y z
N MET A 1 7.20 -18.49 11.97
CA MET A 1 7.02 -18.60 13.44
C MET A 1 5.75 -17.83 13.75
N ASP A 2 4.62 -18.51 13.61
CA ASP A 2 3.30 -17.93 13.81
C ASP A 2 2.91 -18.15 15.26
N CYS A 3 2.91 -17.08 16.05
CA CYS A 3 2.54 -17.15 17.46
C CYS A 3 1.05 -16.77 17.56
N ASP A 4 0.20 -17.79 17.49
CA ASP A 4 -1.22 -17.71 17.84
C ASP A 4 -1.34 -17.30 19.31
N SER A 5 -1.56 -16.01 19.55
CA SER A 5 -1.65 -15.45 20.90
C SER A 5 -3.11 -15.38 21.36
N ALA A 6 -3.71 -16.57 21.52
CA ALA A 6 -4.91 -16.75 22.32
C ALA A 6 -4.56 -16.66 23.82
N GLY A 7 -4.26 -15.46 24.32
CA GLY A 7 -4.01 -15.27 25.76
C GLY A 7 -3.54 -13.86 26.17
N LYS A 8 -4.41 -13.11 26.86
CA LYS A 8 -4.16 -11.93 27.74
C LYS A 8 -2.90 -11.05 27.49
N GLY A 9 -2.61 -10.67 26.25
CA GLY A 9 -1.66 -9.57 25.97
C GLY A 9 -2.27 -8.20 26.33
N SER A 10 -1.44 -7.26 26.81
CA SER A 10 -1.88 -5.89 27.11
C SER A 10 -2.46 -5.21 25.86
N TYR A 11 -3.37 -4.25 26.04
CA TYR A 11 -3.94 -3.47 24.94
C TYR A 11 -2.85 -2.78 24.10
N VAL A 12 -1.76 -2.35 24.73
CA VAL A 12 -0.60 -1.76 24.06
C VAL A 12 0.08 -2.77 23.15
N TRP A 13 0.31 -4.01 23.61
CA TRP A 13 0.95 -5.05 22.81
C TRP A 13 0.09 -5.46 21.61
N LYS A 14 -1.22 -5.60 21.82
CA LYS A 14 -2.18 -5.87 20.74
C LYS A 14 -2.22 -4.72 19.73
N SER A 15 -2.20 -3.48 20.21
CA SER A 15 -2.17 -2.29 19.34
C SER A 15 -0.89 -2.23 18.52
N MET A 16 0.27 -2.60 19.10
CA MET A 16 1.54 -2.63 18.38
C MET A 16 1.58 -3.73 17.32
N ILE A 17 1.10 -4.93 17.63
CA ILE A 17 0.96 -6.02 16.64
C ILE A 17 0.03 -5.61 15.49
N GLN A 18 -1.11 -4.98 15.82
CA GLN A 18 -2.04 -4.51 14.80
C GLN A 18 -1.45 -3.37 13.96
N ALA A 19 -0.68 -2.46 14.58
CA ALA A 19 0.04 -1.39 13.89
C ALA A 19 1.12 -1.95 12.96
N ARG A 20 1.80 -3.04 13.33
CA ARG A 20 2.78 -3.72 12.46
C ARG A 20 2.14 -4.11 11.13
N HIS A 21 0.97 -4.73 11.15
CA HIS A 21 0.27 -5.10 9.92
C HIS A 21 -0.10 -3.87 9.07
N VAL A 22 -0.50 -2.76 9.71
CA VAL A 22 -0.78 -1.50 9.00
C VAL A 22 0.49 -0.95 8.35
N ILE A 23 1.62 -1.02 9.05
CA ILE A 23 2.93 -0.59 8.54
C ILE A 23 3.32 -1.46 7.34
N GLU A 24 3.22 -2.78 7.49
CA GLU A 24 3.43 -3.77 6.43
C GLU A 24 2.42 -3.66 5.29
N LEU A 25 1.34 -2.88 5.39
CA LEU A 25 0.45 -2.59 4.26
C LEU A 25 0.80 -1.26 3.58
N GLY A 26 1.36 -0.30 4.32
CA GLY A 26 1.57 1.06 3.85
C GLY A 26 2.99 1.37 3.36
N ILE A 27 3.98 0.53 3.69
CA ILE A 27 5.36 0.70 3.23
C ILE A 27 5.53 0.19 1.79
N VAL A 28 6.11 1.03 0.94
CA VAL A 28 6.50 0.70 -0.44
C VAL A 28 7.92 1.20 -0.66
N TRP A 29 8.72 0.45 -1.38
CA TRP A 29 10.04 0.86 -1.82
C TRP A 29 9.95 1.93 -2.91
N ARG A 30 10.71 3.01 -2.73
CA ARG A 30 11.04 3.96 -3.78
C ARG A 30 12.37 3.54 -4.38
N VAL A 31 12.37 3.30 -5.69
CA VAL A 31 13.56 2.94 -6.46
C VAL A 31 14.54 4.11 -6.47
N GLY A 32 15.75 3.86 -6.00
CA GLY A 32 16.94 4.69 -6.19
C GLY A 32 17.87 3.98 -7.16
N ASN A 33 18.83 3.23 -6.63
CA ASN A 33 19.78 2.41 -7.41
C ASN A 33 19.25 1.01 -7.72
N GLY A 34 18.13 0.58 -7.13
CA GLY A 34 17.47 -0.69 -7.37
C GLY A 34 18.23 -1.92 -6.84
N GLN A 35 19.30 -1.74 -6.07
CA GLN A 35 20.15 -2.82 -5.59
C GLN A 35 19.61 -3.51 -4.34
N SER A 36 18.67 -2.89 -3.63
CA SER A 36 18.08 -3.42 -2.40
C SER A 36 16.66 -3.95 -2.60
N ILE A 37 16.10 -3.78 -3.80
CA ILE A 37 14.70 -4.11 -4.11
C ILE A 37 14.65 -5.35 -4.98
N TYR A 38 14.00 -6.40 -4.49
CA TYR A 38 13.68 -7.59 -5.27
C TYR A 38 12.45 -7.35 -6.15
N ILE A 39 12.56 -7.70 -7.44
CA ILE A 39 11.51 -7.40 -8.41
C ILE A 39 10.15 -7.98 -8.00
N LYS A 40 10.14 -9.24 -7.55
CA LYS A 40 8.91 -10.02 -7.34
C LYS A 40 8.41 -10.02 -5.89
N GLU A 41 9.33 -9.90 -4.94
CA GLU A 41 9.01 -10.02 -3.51
C GLU A 41 8.63 -8.68 -2.90
N ASP A 42 9.33 -7.61 -3.29
CA ASP A 42 9.16 -6.28 -2.72
C ASP A 42 8.06 -5.49 -3.43
N ARG A 43 7.41 -4.62 -2.66
CA ARG A 43 6.47 -3.65 -3.21
C ARG A 43 7.21 -2.39 -3.59
N TRP A 44 7.47 -2.18 -4.87
CA TRP A 44 8.15 -0.99 -5.37
C TRP A 44 7.35 -0.23 -6.44
N LEU A 45 6.15 -0.74 -6.79
CA LEU A 45 5.22 -0.12 -7.73
C LEU A 45 4.03 0.52 -6.97
N PRO A 46 4.01 1.85 -6.78
CA PRO A 46 3.01 2.53 -5.95
C PRO A 46 1.56 2.32 -6.41
N GLN A 47 1.34 2.25 -7.73
CA GLN A 47 -0.01 2.01 -8.28
C GLN A 47 -0.53 0.60 -8.00
N LEU A 48 0.37 -0.34 -7.66
CA LEU A 48 0.06 -1.73 -7.38
C LEU A 48 0.09 -2.07 -5.88
N ALA A 49 0.01 -1.08 -4.99
CA ALA A 49 0.24 -1.26 -3.56
C ALA A 49 -0.70 -2.22 -2.79
N GLY A 50 -1.54 -3.00 -3.48
CA GLY A 50 -2.28 -4.14 -2.91
C GLY A 50 -1.88 -5.52 -3.45
N SER A 51 -0.95 -5.63 -4.42
CA SER A 51 -0.62 -6.90 -5.06
C SER A 51 0.86 -7.00 -5.41
N ARG A 52 1.47 -8.14 -5.07
CA ARG A 52 2.81 -8.49 -5.55
C ARG A 52 2.81 -8.60 -7.06
N ILE A 53 3.98 -8.47 -7.68
CA ILE A 53 4.10 -8.64 -9.12
C ILE A 53 3.87 -10.12 -9.45
N VAL A 54 2.63 -10.47 -9.74
CA VAL A 54 2.27 -11.74 -10.38
C VAL A 54 2.39 -11.52 -11.89
N SER A 55 3.41 -12.13 -12.49
CA SER A 55 3.68 -12.14 -13.94
C SER A 55 4.23 -13.52 -14.32
N PRO A 56 3.61 -14.25 -15.26
CA PRO A 56 4.24 -15.36 -15.98
C PRO A 56 4.75 -14.90 -17.36
N PRO A 57 5.78 -15.52 -17.98
CA PRO A 57 6.85 -16.39 -17.46
C PRO A 57 8.08 -15.56 -17.02
N ALA A 58 8.88 -16.14 -16.10
CA ALA A 58 10.06 -15.51 -15.53
C ALA A 58 11.31 -15.79 -16.39
N ILE A 59 11.77 -14.80 -17.14
CA ILE A 59 13.10 -14.86 -17.77
C ILE A 59 14.16 -14.61 -16.71
N LEU A 60 13.86 -13.69 -15.80
CA LEU A 60 14.75 -13.37 -14.69
C LEU A 60 14.59 -14.37 -13.53
N PRO A 61 15.71 -14.78 -12.90
CA PRO A 61 15.68 -15.62 -11.72
C PRO A 61 14.89 -14.95 -10.57
N PRO A 62 14.36 -15.74 -9.63
CA PRO A 62 13.45 -15.23 -8.59
C PRO A 62 14.09 -14.18 -7.67
N ASN A 63 15.42 -14.23 -7.52
CA ASN A 63 16.21 -13.30 -6.72
C ASN A 63 16.70 -12.06 -7.50
N SER A 64 16.18 -11.82 -8.71
CA SER A 64 16.52 -10.63 -9.48
C SER A 64 16.04 -9.34 -8.82
N LYS A 65 16.86 -8.31 -8.98
CA LYS A 65 16.71 -6.99 -8.38
C LYS A 65 16.28 -5.96 -9.41
N VAL A 66 15.73 -4.85 -8.96
CA VAL A 66 15.27 -3.78 -9.87
C VAL A 66 16.42 -3.21 -10.71
N CYS A 67 17.66 -3.22 -10.20
CA CYS A 67 18.85 -2.85 -10.98
C CYS A 67 19.04 -3.73 -12.23
N ASP A 68 18.63 -5.00 -12.21
CA ASP A 68 18.77 -5.92 -13.35
C ASP A 68 17.84 -5.55 -14.52
N LEU A 69 16.85 -4.69 -14.27
CA LEU A 69 15.96 -4.15 -15.30
C LEU A 69 16.52 -2.89 -15.98
N VAL A 70 17.66 -2.38 -15.49
CA VAL A 70 18.30 -1.17 -16.00
C VAL A 70 19.45 -1.56 -16.91
N ASP A 71 19.49 -0.95 -18.09
CA ASP A 71 20.67 -0.99 -18.94
C ASP A 71 21.69 0.04 -18.42
N HIS A 72 22.81 -0.46 -17.92
CA HIS A 72 23.88 0.35 -17.33
C HIS A 72 24.67 1.16 -18.37
N GLU A 73 24.63 0.81 -19.66
CA GLU A 73 25.31 1.58 -20.71
C GLU A 73 24.50 2.82 -21.09
N SER A 74 23.18 2.65 -21.27
CA SER A 74 22.28 3.74 -21.66
C SER A 74 21.67 4.49 -20.48
N LEU A 75 21.90 4.04 -19.24
CA LEU A 75 21.26 4.52 -18.01
C LEU A 75 19.73 4.59 -18.15
N SER A 76 19.17 3.61 -18.86
CA SER A 76 17.75 3.57 -19.21
C SER A 76 17.14 2.21 -18.89
N TRP A 77 15.82 2.15 -18.80
CA TRP A 77 15.12 0.88 -18.59
C TRP A 77 15.33 -0.05 -19.78
N ASN A 78 15.70 -1.31 -19.53
CA ASN A 78 15.76 -2.34 -20.56
C ASN A 78 14.32 -2.72 -20.98
N LYS A 79 13.83 -2.04 -22.01
CA LYS A 79 12.44 -2.15 -22.47
C LYS A 79 12.08 -3.56 -22.89
N ASP A 80 12.97 -4.23 -23.64
CA ASP A 80 12.74 -5.58 -24.14
C ASP A 80 12.59 -6.57 -22.99
N LEU A 81 13.48 -6.50 -21.99
CA LEU A 81 13.42 -7.33 -20.79
C LEU A 81 12.14 -7.06 -19.98
N ILE A 82 11.78 -5.78 -19.83
CA ILE A 82 10.58 -5.38 -19.06
C ILE A 82 9.30 -5.84 -19.78
N GLU A 83 9.22 -5.75 -21.11
CA GLU A 83 8.04 -6.20 -21.86
C GLU A 83 7.87 -7.71 -21.84
N GLN A 84 8.96 -8.45 -21.68
CA GLN A 84 8.93 -9.90 -21.56
C GLN A 84 8.60 -10.37 -20.13
N GLU A 85 9.11 -9.68 -19.10
CA GLU A 85 8.94 -10.07 -17.69
C GLU A 85 7.62 -9.57 -17.08
N PHE A 86 7.03 -8.49 -17.62
CA PHE A 86 5.85 -7.86 -17.04
C PHE A 86 4.68 -7.77 -18.03
N LEU A 87 3.46 -7.86 -17.49
CA LEU A 87 2.24 -7.59 -18.26
C LEU A 87 2.32 -6.19 -18.89
N PRO A 88 1.77 -5.97 -20.10
CA PRO A 88 1.95 -4.72 -20.86
C PRO A 88 1.61 -3.45 -20.09
N HIS A 89 0.57 -3.48 -19.25
CA HIS A 89 0.19 -2.35 -18.41
C HIS A 89 1.21 -2.02 -17.31
N LYS A 90 1.87 -3.05 -16.75
CA LYS A 90 2.94 -2.89 -15.75
C LYS A 90 4.24 -2.47 -16.42
N ALA A 91 4.57 -3.08 -17.55
CA ALA A 91 5.75 -2.75 -18.35
C ALA A 91 5.78 -1.26 -18.69
N LYS A 92 4.68 -0.74 -19.25
CA LYS A 92 4.53 0.69 -19.58
C LYS A 92 4.67 1.60 -18.37
N PHE A 93 4.18 1.16 -17.21
CA PHE A 93 4.32 1.92 -15.97
C PHE A 93 5.78 1.96 -15.49
N ILE A 94 6.47 0.82 -15.47
CA ILE A 94 7.87 0.71 -15.08
C ILE A 94 8.74 1.58 -16.00
N GLN A 95 8.55 1.48 -17.31
CA GLN A 95 9.28 2.30 -18.30
C GLN A 95 9.05 3.81 -18.12
N GLY A 96 7.94 4.22 -17.51
CA GLY A 96 7.63 5.61 -17.20
C GLY A 96 8.20 6.11 -15.86
N LEU A 97 8.80 5.23 -15.05
CA LEU A 97 9.43 5.64 -13.79
C LEU A 97 10.73 6.38 -14.11
N PRO A 98 10.97 7.54 -13.47
CA PRO A 98 12.23 8.24 -13.61
C PRO A 98 13.35 7.38 -12.99
N LEU A 99 14.39 7.10 -13.78
CA LEU A 99 15.63 6.55 -13.26
C LEU A 99 16.47 7.70 -12.69
N SER A 100 17.02 7.51 -11.51
CA SER A 100 17.98 8.45 -10.95
C SER A 100 19.33 8.23 -11.62
N VAL A 101 19.90 9.27 -12.23
CA VAL A 101 21.28 9.26 -12.75
C VAL A 101 22.29 9.24 -11.59
N GLN A 102 21.87 9.69 -10.41
CA GLN A 102 22.66 9.65 -9.18
C GLN A 102 22.46 8.31 -8.48
N GLU A 103 23.54 7.74 -7.91
CA GLU A 103 23.52 6.52 -7.10
C GLU A 103 22.84 6.75 -5.73
N ILE A 104 21.57 7.14 -5.76
CA ILE A 104 20.77 7.35 -4.56
C ILE A 104 20.35 5.97 -4.03
N PRO A 105 20.52 5.68 -2.73
CA PRO A 105 20.09 4.41 -2.18
C PRO A 105 18.56 4.26 -2.24
N ASP A 106 18.11 3.03 -2.39
CA ASP A 106 16.70 2.67 -2.28
C ASP A 106 16.13 3.07 -0.90
N LYS A 107 14.87 3.51 -0.86
CA LYS A 107 14.24 3.98 0.38
C LYS A 107 12.82 3.46 0.54
N GLU A 108 12.48 2.99 1.73
CA GLU A 108 11.11 2.71 2.12
C GLU A 108 10.33 4.02 2.35
N VAL A 109 9.16 4.12 1.70
CA VAL A 109 8.27 5.28 1.78
C VAL A 109 6.86 4.89 2.16
N TRP A 110 6.17 5.78 2.85
CA TRP A 110 4.78 5.61 3.24
C TRP A 110 3.84 5.98 2.09
N LEU A 111 3.22 4.99 1.46
CA LEU A 111 2.34 5.19 0.29
C LEU A 111 1.18 6.15 0.55
N SER A 112 0.62 6.11 1.76
CA SER A 112 -0.57 6.92 2.09
C SER A 112 -0.26 8.39 2.33
N SER A 113 1.00 8.81 2.16
CA SER A 113 1.44 10.20 2.24
C SER A 113 2.05 10.65 0.92
N PRO A 114 1.69 11.83 0.40
CA PRO A 114 2.28 12.36 -0.84
C PRO A 114 3.79 12.60 -0.71
N TYR A 115 4.28 12.83 0.52
CA TYR A 115 5.71 13.03 0.81
C TYR A 115 6.43 11.73 1.18
N GLY A 116 5.71 10.61 1.26
CA GLY A 116 6.28 9.33 1.72
C GLY A 116 6.50 9.24 3.23
N GLU A 117 5.94 10.19 4.00
CA GLU A 117 6.11 10.26 5.46
C GLU A 117 4.99 9.52 6.20
N TYR A 118 5.38 8.76 7.22
CA TYR A 118 4.44 8.10 8.12
C TYR A 118 3.80 9.11 9.07
N THR A 119 2.47 9.07 9.20
CA THR A 119 1.76 9.77 10.28
C THR A 119 0.70 8.85 10.86
N THR A 120 0.40 9.02 12.15
CA THR A 120 -0.69 8.27 12.81
C THR A 120 -2.03 8.44 12.06
N ARG A 121 -2.28 9.64 11.52
CA ARG A 121 -3.47 9.94 10.71
C ARG A 121 -3.54 9.12 9.42
N THR A 122 -2.45 9.04 8.66
CA THR A 122 -2.42 8.28 7.40
C THR A 122 -2.46 6.77 7.66
N ALA A 123 -1.83 6.30 8.74
CA ALA A 123 -1.94 4.91 9.21
C ALA A 123 -3.37 4.52 9.58
N TYR A 124 -4.06 5.36 10.36
CA TYR A 124 -5.45 5.08 10.74
C TYR A 124 -6.40 5.05 9.53
N LYS A 125 -6.22 5.98 8.57
CA LYS A 125 -6.96 5.97 7.32
C LYS A 125 -6.73 4.70 6.49
N LEU A 126 -5.49 4.23 6.43
CA LEU A 126 -5.14 2.99 5.73
C LEU A 126 -5.80 1.77 6.41
N MET A 127 -5.74 1.71 7.74
CA MET A 127 -6.38 0.66 8.53
C MET A 127 -7.90 0.63 8.32
N GLU A 128 -8.57 1.79 8.38
CA GLU A 128 -10.01 1.89 8.14
C GLU A 128 -10.37 1.44 6.72
N LYS A 129 -9.56 1.80 5.71
CA LYS A 129 -9.76 1.36 4.32
C LYS A 129 -9.60 -0.16 4.18
N ALA A 130 -8.58 -0.75 4.81
CA ALA A 130 -8.34 -2.19 4.81
C ALA A 130 -9.50 -2.95 5.49
N GLN A 131 -9.99 -2.45 6.63
CA GLN A 131 -11.15 -3.02 7.31
C GLN A 131 -12.42 -2.94 6.44
N ARG A 132 -12.68 -1.78 5.80
CA ARG A 132 -13.83 -1.61 4.90
C ARG A 132 -13.80 -2.57 3.71
N ASN A 133 -12.63 -2.89 3.16
CA ASN A 133 -12.51 -3.83 2.06
C ASN A 133 -12.77 -5.30 2.47
N ASN A 134 -12.59 -5.64 3.76
CA ASN A 134 -12.80 -6.99 4.29
C ASN A 134 -14.25 -7.24 4.77
N LEU A 135 -15.10 -6.21 4.80
CA LEU A 135 -16.52 -6.32 5.14
C LEU A 135 -17.36 -6.34 3.86
N PRO A 136 -18.40 -7.18 3.75
CA PRO A 136 -19.35 -7.07 2.65
C PRO A 136 -19.94 -5.66 2.64
N SER A 137 -20.04 -5.05 1.44
CA SER A 137 -20.48 -3.67 1.23
C SER A 137 -21.62 -3.27 2.16
N ARG A 138 -21.33 -2.42 3.15
CA ARG A 138 -22.37 -1.76 3.93
C ARG A 138 -23.13 -0.81 2.99
N SER A 139 -24.46 -0.82 3.10
CA SER A 139 -25.36 0.04 2.33
C SER A 139 -24.86 1.49 2.32
N SER A 140 -24.83 2.08 1.12
CA SER A 140 -24.28 3.41 0.79
C SER A 140 -24.41 4.48 1.90
N ASN A 141 -23.39 5.34 2.01
CA ASN A 141 -23.39 6.55 2.85
C ASN A 141 -24.57 7.50 2.57
N VAL A 142 -25.26 7.34 1.44
CA VAL A 142 -26.46 8.10 1.07
C VAL A 142 -27.63 7.79 2.01
N ALA A 143 -27.81 6.52 2.38
CA ALA A 143 -28.83 6.13 3.36
C ALA A 143 -28.51 6.72 4.74
N ASN A 144 -27.24 6.67 5.15
CA ASN A 144 -26.79 7.18 6.45
C ASN A 144 -26.98 8.70 6.54
N ASN A 145 -26.63 9.47 5.50
CA ASN A 145 -26.84 10.92 5.48
C ASN A 145 -28.32 11.32 5.53
N LYS A 146 -29.21 10.55 4.89
CA LYS A 146 -30.67 10.81 4.97
C LYS A 146 -31.20 10.51 6.37
N LEU A 147 -30.75 9.42 6.99
CA LEU A 147 -31.10 9.04 8.36
C LEU A 147 -30.63 10.09 9.37
N TRP A 148 -29.35 10.50 9.31
CA TRP A 148 -28.82 11.54 10.20
C TRP A 148 -29.54 12.87 10.00
N LYS A 149 -29.80 13.30 8.76
CA LYS A 149 -30.57 14.54 8.50
C LYS A 149 -31.98 14.46 9.06
N GLY A 150 -32.65 13.31 8.94
CA GLY A 150 -33.98 13.09 9.53
C GLY A 150 -33.94 13.08 11.06
N LEU A 151 -32.95 12.43 11.66
CA LEU A 151 -32.78 12.37 13.11
C LEU A 151 -32.53 13.76 13.71
N TRP A 152 -31.67 14.55 13.07
CA TRP A 152 -31.33 15.90 13.51
C TRP A 152 -32.46 16.91 13.25
N SER A 153 -33.36 16.66 12.29
CA SER A 153 -34.51 17.53 12.00
C SER A 153 -35.73 17.30 12.91
N LEU A 154 -35.73 16.26 13.75
CA LEU A 154 -36.83 16.02 14.69
C LEU A 154 -36.96 17.17 15.70
N GLN A 155 -38.18 17.62 15.95
CA GLN A 155 -38.51 18.64 16.95
C GLN A 155 -38.62 18.00 18.35
N VAL A 156 -37.52 17.44 18.84
CA VAL A 156 -37.41 16.83 20.18
C VAL A 156 -36.41 17.63 21.00
N PRO A 157 -36.61 17.77 22.33
CA PRO A 157 -35.64 18.41 23.20
C PRO A 157 -34.23 17.86 22.98
N TYR A 158 -33.24 18.75 22.96
CA TYR A 158 -31.85 18.43 22.60
C TYR A 158 -31.26 17.29 23.43
N LYS A 159 -31.71 17.15 24.69
CA LYS A 159 -31.33 16.04 25.58
C LYS A 159 -31.65 14.67 24.98
N VAL A 160 -32.77 14.51 24.28
CA VAL A 160 -33.18 13.24 23.65
C VAL A 160 -32.34 12.95 22.40
N LYS A 161 -31.94 13.97 21.64
CA LYS A 161 -31.08 13.82 20.46
C LYS A 161 -29.67 13.31 20.78
N HIS A 162 -29.17 13.55 22.00
CA HIS A 162 -27.86 13.03 22.42
C HIS A 162 -27.87 11.54 22.79
N PHE A 163 -29.05 10.99 23.12
CA PHE A 163 -29.20 9.58 23.48
C PHE A 163 -29.59 8.69 22.29
N LEU A 164 -29.90 9.28 21.13
CA LEU A 164 -30.24 8.60 19.88
C LEU A 164 -29.03 8.56 18.93
#